data_AF-A0A0X8HHS6-F1
#
_entry.id   AF-A0A0X8HHS6-F1
#
_cell.length_a   1.000
_cell.length_b   1.000
_cell.length_c   1.000
_cell.angle_alpha   90.00
_cell.angle_beta   90.00
_cell.angle_gamma   90.00
#
_symmetry.space_group_name_H-M   'P 1'
#
loop_
_entity.id
_entity.type
_entity.pdbx_description
1 polymer ?
#
loop_
_entity_poly.entity_id
_entity_poly.type
_entity_poly.pdbx_seq_one_letter_code
_entity_poly.pdbx_strand_id
1 'polypeptide(L)'
;VEQCFLKNLELINEEGEVKVDELKALIAEKFTGDWASVGSSAIEKCLEKSKTEENDSTKCKAGSKRILICLARESFLSCPASEWTESDVCTAAK
;
A
#
# COMPACT_ATOMS: atom_id res chain seq x y z
N VAL A 1 0.40 4.30 14.40
CA VAL A 1 1.28 3.12 14.45
C VAL A 1 2.02 2.96 13.11
N GLU A 2 1.30 3.16 12.02
CA GLU A 2 1.73 3.12 10.62
C GLU A 2 2.93 4.03 10.31
N GLN A 3 2.92 5.29 10.77
CA GLN A 3 4.06 6.19 10.58
C GLN A 3 5.33 5.69 11.31
N CYS A 4 5.19 5.08 12.48
CA CYS A 4 6.31 4.48 13.20
C CYS A 4 6.87 3.26 12.47
N PHE A 5 6.00 2.41 11.92
CA PHE A 5 6.41 1.27 11.10
C PHE A 5 7.19 1.73 9.85
N LEU A 6 6.68 2.71 9.12
CA LEU A 6 7.35 3.26 7.95
C LEU A 6 8.69 3.93 8.29
N LYS A 7 8.78 4.59 9.46
CA LYS A 7 10.04 5.16 9.96
C LYS A 7 11.08 4.07 10.22
N ASN A 8 10.68 2.97 10.83
CA ASN A 8 11.57 1.84 11.14
C ASN A 8 12.05 1.10 9.89
N LEU A 9 11.28 1.16 8.81
CA LEU A 9 11.67 0.65 7.49
C LEU A 9 12.40 1.69 6.64
N GLU A 10 12.67 2.88 7.19
CA GLU A 10 13.32 3.99 6.50
C GLU A 10 12.57 4.48 5.24
N LEU A 11 11.26 4.21 5.16
CA LEU A 11 10.38 4.53 4.03
C LEU A 11 9.77 5.93 4.10
N ILE A 12 10.03 6.67 5.18
CA ILE A 12 9.66 8.08 5.30
C ILE A 12 10.87 8.93 5.70
N ASN A 13 10.89 10.20 5.27
CA ASN A 13 11.89 11.18 5.71
C ASN A 13 11.57 11.75 7.11
N GLU A 14 12.42 12.65 7.61
CA GLU A 14 12.22 13.29 8.93
C GLU A 14 10.94 14.12 8.98
N GLU A 15 10.50 14.63 7.83
CA GLU A 15 9.27 15.38 7.61
C GLU A 15 8.02 14.48 7.48
N GLY A 16 8.18 13.15 7.57
CA GLY A 16 7.11 12.16 7.50
C GLY A 16 6.53 11.90 6.11
N GLU A 17 7.24 12.29 5.05
CA GLU A 17 6.89 12.05 3.65
C GLU A 17 7.43 10.71 3.18
N VAL A 18 6.66 10.02 2.36
CA VAL A 18 7.03 8.73 1.81
C VAL A 18 8.17 8.89 0.82
N LYS A 19 9.23 8.09 1.02
CA LYS A 19 10.29 7.92 0.03
C LYS A 19 9.81 6.95 -1.04
N VAL A 20 9.35 7.52 -2.16
CA VAL A 20 8.57 6.80 -3.17
C VAL A 20 9.36 5.68 -3.84
N ASP A 21 10.64 5.91 -4.13
CA ASP A 21 11.48 4.95 -4.85
C ASP A 21 11.82 3.75 -3.96
N GLU A 22 12.12 3.99 -2.68
CA GLU A 22 12.37 2.97 -1.67
C GLU A 22 11.12 2.14 -1.40
N LEU A 23 9.94 2.78 -1.35
CA LEU A 23 8.68 2.06 -1.21
C LEU A 23 8.41 1.18 -2.44
N LYS A 24 8.62 1.69 -3.66
CA LYS A 24 8.50 0.89 -4.89
C LYS A 24 9.47 -0.28 -4.91
N ALA A 25 10.73 -0.06 -4.51
CA ALA A 25 11.74 -1.10 -4.43
C ALA A 25 11.34 -2.18 -3.42
N LEU A 26 10.84 -1.79 -2.24
CA LEU A 26 10.36 -2.74 -1.24
C LEU A 26 9.16 -3.55 -1.75
N ILE A 27 8.21 -2.92 -2.44
CA ILE A 27 7.08 -3.63 -3.06
C ILE A 27 7.58 -4.64 -4.09
N ALA A 28 8.50 -4.25 -4.98
CA ALA A 28 9.08 -5.17 -5.97
C ALA A 28 9.88 -6.32 -5.33
N GLU A 29 10.50 -6.10 -4.17
CA GLU A 29 11.21 -7.14 -3.42
C GLU A 29 10.24 -8.12 -2.74
N LYS A 30 9.16 -7.62 -2.14
CA LYS A 30 8.24 -8.45 -1.32
C LYS A 30 7.14 -9.11 -2.13
N PHE A 31 6.62 -8.45 -3.16
CA PHE A 31 5.58 -8.99 -4.02
C PHE A 31 6.24 -9.77 -5.17
N THR A 32 6.24 -11.09 -5.06
CA THR A 32 6.88 -12.00 -6.01
C THR A 32 5.89 -13.02 -6.55
N GLY A 33 6.27 -13.75 -7.60
CA GLY A 33 5.38 -14.73 -8.24
C GLY A 33 4.09 -14.07 -8.77
N ASP A 34 2.95 -14.71 -8.52
CA ASP A 34 1.62 -14.22 -8.93
C ASP A 34 1.27 -12.84 -8.33
N TRP A 35 1.95 -12.44 -7.24
CA TRP A 35 1.76 -11.15 -6.60
C TRP A 35 2.56 -10.01 -7.24
N ALA A 36 3.55 -10.29 -8.09
CA ALA A 36 4.44 -9.25 -8.62
C ALA A 36 3.68 -8.14 -9.37
N SER A 37 2.75 -8.52 -10.25
CA SER A 37 1.91 -7.58 -11.02
C SER A 37 0.86 -6.88 -10.14
N VAL A 38 0.37 -7.57 -9.12
CA VAL A 38 -0.55 -6.99 -8.13
C VAL A 38 0.17 -5.88 -7.36
N GLY A 39 1.37 -6.16 -6.84
CA GLY A 39 2.18 -5.20 -6.11
C GLY A 39 2.52 -3.97 -6.94
N SER A 40 3.01 -4.17 -8.17
CA SER A 40 3.39 -3.06 -9.06
C SER A 40 2.19 -2.18 -9.43
N SER A 41 1.05 -2.78 -9.78
CA SER A 41 -0.15 -2.00 -10.14
C SER A 41 -0.79 -1.30 -8.93
N ALA A 42 -0.79 -1.94 -7.77
CA ALA A 42 -1.32 -1.36 -6.54
C ALA A 42 -0.52 -0.13 -6.11
N ILE A 43 0.82 -0.20 -6.11
CA ILE A 43 1.65 0.93 -5.67
C ILE A 43 1.50 2.13 -6.59
N GLU A 44 1.41 1.92 -7.91
CA GLU A 44 1.20 3.02 -8.87
C GLU A 44 -0.13 3.73 -8.64
N LYS A 45 -1.23 2.98 -8.55
CA LYS A 45 -2.57 3.52 -8.25
C LYS A 45 -2.61 4.27 -6.93
N CYS A 46 -1.99 3.71 -5.90
CA CYS A 46 -2.03 4.30 -4.57
C CYS A 46 -1.20 5.57 -4.44
N LEU A 47 -0.07 5.64 -5.13
CA LEU A 47 0.70 6.87 -5.24
C LEU A 47 -0.06 7.95 -6.01
N GLU A 48 -0.73 7.59 -7.11
CA GLU A 48 -1.57 8.54 -7.86
C GLU A 48 -2.71 9.08 -7.00
N LYS A 49 -3.44 8.20 -6.30
CA LYS A 49 -4.54 8.57 -5.41
C LYS A 49 -4.07 9.44 -4.22
N SER A 50 -2.86 9.19 -3.72
CA SER A 50 -2.30 10.01 -2.63
C SER A 50 -2.02 11.46 -3.02
N LYS A 51 -1.87 11.76 -4.33
CA LYS A 51 -1.64 13.12 -4.84
C LYS A 51 -2.93 13.93 -4.94
N THR A 52 -4.08 13.27 -5.06
CA THR A 52 -5.38 13.91 -5.29
C THR A 52 -6.20 14.10 -4.01
N GLU A 53 -5.87 13.41 -2.92
CA GLU A 53 -6.54 13.55 -1.63
C GLU A 53 -5.84 14.62 -0.77
N GLU A 54 -6.51 15.75 -0.50
CA GLU A 54 -5.96 16.88 0.27
C GLU A 54 -5.37 16.47 1.63
N ASN A 55 -4.28 17.14 2.01
CA ASN A 55 -3.59 16.98 3.30
C ASN A 55 -4.48 17.49 4.43
N ASP A 56 -5.28 16.60 5.01
CA ASP A 56 -6.05 16.91 6.19
C ASP A 56 -5.08 17.22 7.35
N SER A 57 -5.31 18.35 8.02
CA SER A 57 -4.40 19.08 8.93
C SER A 57 -4.04 18.39 10.25
N THR A 58 -3.82 17.07 10.22
CA THR A 58 -3.47 16.27 11.40
C THR A 58 -1.95 16.20 11.58
N LYS A 59 -1.50 16.09 12.84
CA LYS A 59 -0.08 16.04 13.25
C LYS A 59 0.73 14.90 12.62
N CYS A 60 0.09 13.94 11.96
CA CYS A 60 0.74 12.90 11.16
C CYS A 60 0.39 13.15 9.69
N LYS A 61 1.38 13.18 8.77
CA LYS A 61 1.08 13.32 7.33
C LYS A 61 0.19 12.17 6.86
N ALA A 62 -1.06 12.49 6.58
CA ALA A 62 -2.11 11.54 6.19
C ALA A 62 -1.73 10.71 4.94
N GLY A 63 -0.86 11.23 4.07
CA GLY A 63 -0.42 10.57 2.85
C GLY A 63 0.20 9.18 3.08
N SER A 64 1.04 9.03 4.11
CA SER A 64 1.71 7.75 4.42
C SER A 64 0.74 6.65 4.84
N LYS A 65 -0.22 6.99 5.71
CA LYS A 65 -1.31 6.09 6.12
C LYS A 65 -2.25 5.76 4.95
N ARG A 66 -2.59 6.75 4.12
CA ARG A 66 -3.46 6.56 2.95
C ARG A 66 -2.86 5.59 1.95
N ILE A 67 -1.56 5.71 1.68
CA ILE A 67 -0.85 4.79 0.77
C ILE A 67 -0.92 3.36 1.31
N LEU A 68 -0.66 3.13 2.61
CA LEU A 68 -0.74 1.78 3.20
C LEU A 68 -2.14 1.18 3.16
N ILE A 69 -3.17 1.97 3.48
CA ILE A 69 -4.57 1.52 3.41
C ILE A 69 -4.96 1.21 1.97
N CYS A 70 -4.54 2.06 1.02
CA CYS A 70 -4.78 1.83 -0.40
C CYS A 70 -4.10 0.54 -0.88
N LEU A 71 -2.83 0.32 -0.53
CA LEU A 71 -2.09 -0.88 -0.90
C LEU A 71 -2.78 -2.15 -0.38
N ALA A 72 -3.23 -2.15 0.88
CA ALA A 72 -3.97 -3.27 1.45
C ALA A 72 -5.28 -3.54 0.69
N ARG A 73 -6.03 -2.48 0.36
CA ARG A 73 -7.27 -2.59 -0.41
C ARG A 73 -7.04 -3.12 -1.83
N GLU A 74 -6.11 -2.54 -2.59
CA GLU A 74 -5.84 -2.97 -3.95
C GLU A 74 -5.29 -4.40 -4.00
N SER A 75 -4.48 -4.79 -3.02
CA SER A 75 -3.97 -6.17 -2.90
C SER A 75 -5.10 -7.16 -2.63
N PHE A 76 -6.06 -6.81 -1.77
CA PHE A 76 -7.22 -7.64 -1.48
C PHE A 76 -8.13 -7.81 -2.71
N LEU A 77 -8.46 -6.70 -3.37
CA LEU A 77 -9.31 -6.71 -4.58
C LEU A 77 -8.66 -7.48 -5.74
N SER A 78 -7.34 -7.43 -5.82
CA SER A 78 -6.54 -8.08 -6.87
C SER A 78 -5.92 -9.40 -6.41
N CYS A 79 -6.41 -9.99 -5.32
CA CYS A 79 -5.86 -11.24 -4.79
C CYS A 79 -5.84 -12.32 -5.89
N PRO A 80 -4.67 -12.92 -6.20
CA PRO A 80 -4.55 -13.97 -7.20
C PRO A 80 -5.51 -15.12 -6.92
N ALA A 81 -6.12 -15.69 -7.97
CA ALA A 81 -7.04 -16.80 -7.83
C ALA A 81 -6.38 -18.05 -7.21
N SER A 82 -5.08 -18.23 -7.40
CA SER A 82 -4.26 -19.28 -6.78
C SER A 82 -4.17 -19.17 -5.26
N GLU A 83 -4.32 -17.96 -4.71
CA GLU A 83 -4.18 -17.65 -3.28
C GLU A 83 -5.53 -17.29 -2.62
N TRP A 84 -6.59 -17.18 -3.42
CA TRP A 84 -7.92 -16.86 -2.92
C TRP A 84 -8.53 -18.07 -2.19
N THR A 85 -8.99 -17.84 -0.97
CA THR A 85 -9.72 -18.86 -0.22
C THR A 85 -11.17 -18.90 -0.69
N GLU A 86 -11.54 -19.96 -1.39
CA GLU A 86 -12.93 -20.20 -1.81
C GLU A 86 -13.80 -20.54 -0.59
N SER A 87 -14.58 -19.56 -0.15
CA SER A 87 -15.60 -19.72 0.90
C SER A 87 -16.69 -18.65 0.76
N ASP A 88 -17.89 -18.92 1.27
CA ASP A 88 -19.00 -17.96 1.23
C ASP A 88 -18.63 -16.62 1.89
N VAL A 89 -17.84 -16.66 2.97
CA VAL A 89 -17.40 -15.47 3.70
C VAL A 89 -16.41 -14.65 2.87
N CYS A 90 -15.43 -15.29 2.23
CA CYS A 90 -14.46 -14.58 1.40
C CYS A 90 -15.12 -14.03 0.13
N THR A 91 -15.96 -14.81 -0.53
CA THR A 91 -16.69 -14.40 -1.73
C THR A 91 -17.61 -13.21 -1.46
N ALA A 92 -18.26 -13.17 -0.29
CA ALA A 92 -19.09 -12.02 0.11
C ALA A 92 -18.28 -10.77 0.49
N ALA A 93 -16.99 -10.92 0.81
CA ALA A 93 -16.11 -9.83 1.22
C ALA A 93 -15.35 -9.17 0.05
N LYS A 94 -15.32 -9.81 -1.13
CA LYS A 94 -14.64 -9.31 -2.35
C LYS A 94 -15.42 -8.16 -2.99
#